data_AF-A0A2V8NHY0-F1
#
_entry.id   AF-A0A2V8NHY0-F1
#
_cell.length_a   1.000
_cell.length_b   1.000
_cell.length_c   1.000
_cell.angle_alpha   90.00
_cell.angle_beta   90.00
_cell.angle_gamma   90.00
#
_symmetry.space_group_name_H-M   'P 1'
#
loop_
_entity.id
_entity.type
_entity.pdbx_description
1 polymer ?
#
loop_
_entity_poly.entity_id
_entity_poly.type
_entity_poly.pdbx_seq_one_letter_code
_entity_poly.pdbx_strand_id
1 'polypeptide(L)'
;MNTNKGREYYLIVEGAYLTELEAEHALRDPFIEDWVEQTGRFRIHNMGDIEVVPGVSLGSLGVIMLDERLFEIASTDPEHPLTEHKAKGIAEVLRRQDMFDEVSVEPREGSDED
;
A
#
# COMPACT_ATOMS: atom_id res chain seq x y z
N MET A 1 19.44 -23.53 -8.12
CA MET A 1 18.42 -22.50 -8.41
C MET A 1 18.56 -21.44 -7.33
N ASN A 2 19.22 -20.32 -7.63
CA ASN A 2 19.42 -19.24 -6.66
C ASN A 2 18.14 -18.41 -6.59
N THR A 3 17.27 -18.72 -5.64
CA THR A 3 16.21 -17.81 -5.22
C THR A 3 16.86 -16.64 -4.47
N ASN A 4 17.33 -15.63 -5.21
CA ASN A 4 17.36 -14.27 -4.68
C ASN A 4 15.90 -13.82 -4.57
N LYS A 5 15.16 -14.40 -3.62
CA LYS A 5 13.90 -13.80 -3.18
C LYS A 5 14.34 -12.57 -2.41
N GLY A 6 14.34 -11.42 -3.10
CA GLY A 6 14.59 -10.15 -2.44
C GLY A 6 13.67 -10.05 -1.23
N ARG A 7 14.18 -9.48 -0.13
CA ARG A 7 13.39 -9.26 1.08
C ARG A 7 12.13 -8.47 0.69
N GLU A 8 10.96 -9.05 0.91
CA GLU A 8 9.68 -8.40 0.67
C GLU A 8 9.44 -7.39 1.80
N TYR A 9 8.69 -6.33 1.53
CA TYR A 9 8.37 -5.30 2.50
C TYR A 9 6.86 -5.06 2.55
N TYR A 10 6.42 -4.52 3.67
CA TYR A 10 5.06 -4.04 3.88
C TYR A 10 5.10 -2.77 4.72
N LEU A 11 3.98 -2.09 4.82
CA LEU A 11 3.83 -0.94 5.68
C LEU A 11 2.96 -1.32 6.87
N ILE A 12 3.32 -0.82 8.05
CA ILE A 12 2.44 -0.75 9.21
C ILE A 12 1.96 0.69 9.31
N VAL A 13 0.64 0.88 9.40
CA VAL A 13 0.04 2.20 9.53
C VAL A 13 -0.94 2.22 10.69
N GLU A 14 -0.95 3.31 11.43
CA GLU A 14 -1.93 3.58 12.49
C GLU A 14 -2.83 4.74 12.04
N GLY A 15 -4.14 4.62 12.24
CA GLY A 15 -5.05 5.71 11.91
C GLY A 15 -6.42 5.58 12.58
N ALA A 16 -7.24 6.63 12.48
CA ALA A 16 -8.56 6.70 13.12
C ALA A 16 -9.64 5.77 12.52
N TYR A 17 -9.28 4.82 11.65
CA TYR A 17 -10.20 3.91 10.97
C TYR A 17 -10.55 2.71 11.86
N LEU A 18 -11.81 2.26 11.79
CA LEU A 18 -12.34 1.18 12.64
C LEU A 18 -12.50 -0.14 11.90
N THR A 19 -12.33 -0.14 10.58
CA THR A 19 -12.44 -1.34 9.74
C THR A 19 -11.41 -1.34 8.62
N GLU A 20 -11.09 -2.53 8.10
CA GLU A 20 -10.23 -2.70 6.92
C GLU A 20 -10.76 -1.92 5.70
N LEU A 21 -12.08 -1.99 5.46
CA LEU A 21 -12.73 -1.32 4.35
C LEU A 21 -12.61 0.22 4.45
N GLU A 22 -12.72 0.79 5.65
CA GLU A 22 -12.55 2.22 5.86
C GLU A 22 -11.10 2.66 5.56
N ALA A 23 -10.12 1.91 6.06
CA ALA A 23 -8.71 2.19 5.80
C ALA A 23 -8.36 2.01 4.30
N GLU A 24 -8.95 1.01 3.64
CA GLU A 24 -8.79 0.77 2.20
C GLU A 24 -9.39 1.89 1.35
N HIS A 25 -10.58 2.38 1.69
CA HIS A 25 -11.18 3.54 1.02
C HIS A 25 -10.34 4.79 1.24
N ALA A 26 -9.94 5.07 2.49
CA ALA A 26 -9.07 6.19 2.79
C ALA A 26 -7.78 6.15 1.97
N LEU A 27 -7.12 4.98 1.88
CA LEU A 27 -5.94 4.76 1.05
C LEU A 27 -6.19 5.14 -0.42
N ARG A 28 -7.36 4.86 -0.97
CA ARG A 28 -7.65 4.97 -2.41
C ARG A 28 -8.18 6.34 -2.83
N ASP A 29 -8.99 6.97 -1.99
CA ASP A 29 -9.76 8.16 -2.33
C ASP A 29 -8.88 9.29 -2.93
N PRO A 30 -7.75 9.69 -2.32
CA PRO A 30 -6.92 10.79 -2.85
C PRO A 30 -6.40 10.52 -4.27
N PHE A 31 -6.08 9.28 -4.58
CA PHE A 31 -5.55 8.90 -5.89
C PHE A 31 -6.65 8.79 -6.95
N ILE A 32 -7.85 8.33 -6.55
CA ILE A 32 -9.02 8.29 -7.41
C ILE A 32 -9.47 9.71 -7.73
N GLU A 33 -9.48 10.61 -6.74
CA GLU A 33 -9.79 12.03 -6.91
C GLU A 33 -8.84 12.69 -7.91
N ASP A 34 -7.53 12.58 -7.70
CA ASP A 34 -6.51 13.12 -8.61
C ASP A 34 -6.65 12.55 -10.04
N TRP A 35 -6.91 11.25 -10.16
CA TRP A 35 -7.16 10.63 -11.47
C TRP A 35 -8.41 11.19 -12.16
N VAL A 36 -9.51 11.38 -11.41
CA VAL A 36 -10.75 11.96 -11.94
C VAL A 36 -10.53 13.41 -12.35
N GLU A 37 -9.77 14.19 -11.59
CA GLU A 37 -9.43 15.56 -11.95
C GLU A 37 -8.63 15.63 -13.25
N GLN A 38 -7.68 14.72 -13.46
CA GLN A 38 -6.83 14.69 -14.65
C GLN A 38 -7.54 14.13 -15.90
N THR A 39 -8.37 13.11 -15.74
CA THR A 39 -8.92 12.33 -16.87
C THR A 39 -10.41 12.54 -17.10
N GLY A 40 -11.12 13.12 -16.12
CA GLY A 40 -12.56 13.35 -16.15
C GLY A 40 -13.43 12.10 -15.96
N ARG A 41 -12.85 10.92 -15.68
CA ARG A 41 -13.62 9.67 -15.49
C ARG A 41 -12.87 8.63 -14.66
N PHE A 42 -13.62 7.86 -13.87
CA PHE A 42 -13.10 6.66 -13.17
C PHE A 42 -13.96 5.43 -13.44
N ARG A 43 -13.31 4.27 -13.55
CA ARG A 43 -13.91 2.93 -13.54
C ARG A 43 -13.01 2.01 -12.72
N ILE A 44 -13.57 0.97 -12.09
CA ILE A 44 -12.82 0.07 -11.20
C ILE A 44 -11.59 -0.56 -11.89
N HIS A 45 -11.68 -0.90 -13.19
CA HIS A 45 -10.52 -1.44 -13.91
C HIS A 45 -9.37 -0.44 -14.07
N ASN A 46 -9.61 0.86 -13.93
CA ASN A 46 -8.56 1.88 -13.96
C ASN A 46 -7.72 1.89 -12.68
N MET A 47 -8.11 1.17 -11.64
CA MET A 47 -7.33 1.12 -10.40
C MET A 47 -5.94 0.49 -10.62
N GLY A 48 -5.80 -0.40 -11.60
CA GLY A 48 -4.49 -0.91 -12.03
C GLY A 48 -3.64 0.08 -12.84
N ASP A 49 -4.27 1.11 -13.41
CA ASP A 49 -3.61 2.15 -14.21
C ASP A 49 -3.12 3.34 -13.36
N ILE A 50 -3.63 3.48 -12.13
CA ILE A 50 -3.25 4.55 -11.20
C ILE A 50 -1.99 4.12 -10.46
N GLU A 51 -0.88 4.82 -10.67
CA GLU A 51 0.37 4.59 -9.95
C GLU A 51 0.40 5.40 -8.65
N VAL A 52 0.63 4.73 -7.51
CA VAL A 52 0.89 5.38 -6.22
C VAL A 52 2.33 5.90 -6.17
N VAL A 53 3.24 5.06 -6.64
CA VAL A 53 4.64 5.37 -6.95
C VAL A 53 5.01 4.61 -8.23
N PRO A 54 6.08 5.00 -8.94
CA PRO A 54 6.47 4.33 -10.19
C PRO A 54 6.58 2.80 -10.04
N GLY A 55 5.77 2.07 -10.81
CA GLY A 55 5.74 0.61 -10.80
C GLY A 55 5.01 -0.02 -9.60
N VAL A 56 4.17 0.74 -8.90
CA VAL A 56 3.19 0.22 -7.92
C VAL A 56 1.83 0.79 -8.25
N SER A 57 0.93 -0.06 -8.74
CA SER A 57 -0.45 0.34 -9.02
C SER A 57 -1.28 0.35 -7.74
N LEU A 58 -2.22 1.28 -7.64
CA LEU A 58 -3.17 1.36 -6.53
C LEU A 58 -3.98 0.06 -6.39
N GLY A 59 -4.34 -0.56 -7.52
CA GLY A 59 -5.06 -1.84 -7.56
C GLY A 59 -4.24 -3.04 -7.10
N SER A 60 -2.91 -2.90 -6.98
CA SER A 60 -2.04 -3.93 -6.41
C SER A 60 -1.86 -3.80 -4.90
N LEU A 61 -2.39 -2.75 -4.26
CA LEU A 61 -2.27 -2.57 -2.81
C LEU A 61 -3.51 -3.10 -2.09
N GLY A 62 -3.25 -3.94 -1.09
CA GLY A 62 -4.23 -4.45 -0.13
C GLY A 62 -3.96 -3.88 1.25
N VAL A 63 -5.04 -3.73 2.02
CA VAL A 63 -5.02 -3.32 3.41
C VAL A 63 -5.55 -4.48 4.24
N ILE A 64 -4.88 -4.82 5.34
CA ILE A 64 -5.32 -5.84 6.30
C ILE A 64 -5.30 -5.22 7.69
N MET A 65 -6.38 -5.37 8.46
CA MET A 65 -6.36 -4.96 9.86
C MET A 65 -5.58 -5.97 10.71
N LEU A 66 -4.60 -5.48 11.47
CA LEU A 66 -3.80 -6.29 12.40
C LEU A 66 -4.34 -6.22 13.83
N ASP A 67 -4.72 -5.02 14.27
CA ASP A 67 -5.29 -4.73 15.59
C ASP A 67 -6.18 -3.46 15.52
N GLU A 68 -6.72 -3.01 16.64
CA GLU A 68 -7.48 -1.77 16.72
C GLU A 68 -6.63 -0.60 16.17
N ARG A 69 -7.13 0.03 15.10
CA ARG A 69 -6.50 1.16 14.40
C ARG A 69 -5.15 0.86 13.74
N LEU A 70 -4.67 -0.38 13.78
CA LEU A 70 -3.40 -0.79 13.22
C LEU A 70 -3.62 -1.65 11.98
N PHE A 71 -3.01 -1.24 10.87
CA PHE A 71 -3.21 -1.86 9.56
C PHE A 71 -1.88 -2.19 8.88
N GLU A 72 -1.89 -3.28 8.13
CA GLU A 72 -0.84 -3.66 7.19
C GLU A 72 -1.24 -3.20 5.78
N ILE A 73 -0.31 -2.57 5.05
CA ILE A 73 -0.44 -2.33 3.62
C ILE A 73 0.64 -3.12 2.88
N ALA A 74 0.23 -4.00 1.97
CA ALA A 74 1.12 -4.85 1.20
C ALA A 74 0.67 -4.99 -0.27
N SER A 75 1.56 -5.49 -1.12
CA SER A 75 1.17 -5.88 -2.49
C SER A 75 0.32 -7.15 -2.43
N THR A 76 -0.83 -7.13 -3.10
CA THR A 76 -1.66 -8.32 -3.37
C THR A 76 -1.22 -9.07 -4.62
N ASP A 77 -0.27 -8.52 -5.38
CA ASP A 77 0.31 -9.19 -6.55
C ASP A 77 1.57 -9.99 -6.13
N PRO A 78 1.49 -11.33 -6.10
CA PRO A 78 2.62 -12.17 -5.69
C PRO A 78 3.78 -12.16 -6.69
N GLU A 79 3.56 -11.76 -7.94
CA GLU A 79 4.62 -11.61 -8.93
C GLU A 79 5.38 -10.28 -8.73
N HIS A 80 4.75 -9.31 -8.06
CA HIS A 80 5.28 -7.96 -7.87
C HIS A 80 5.19 -7.54 -6.39
N PRO A 81 5.94 -8.21 -5.49
CA PRO A 81 6.00 -7.80 -4.09
C PRO A 81 6.65 -6.42 -3.94
N LEU A 82 6.37 -5.73 -2.82
CA LEU A 82 7.01 -4.46 -2.53
C LEU A 82 8.48 -4.68 -2.17
N THR A 83 9.35 -3.95 -2.85
CA THR A 83 10.75 -3.78 -2.42
C THR A 83 10.84 -2.68 -1.37
N GLU A 84 11.94 -2.63 -0.62
CA GLU A 84 12.17 -1.57 0.37
C GLU A 84 11.99 -0.17 -0.24
N HIS A 85 12.52 0.05 -1.44
CA HIS A 85 12.44 1.34 -2.13
C HIS A 85 10.99 1.73 -2.45
N LYS A 86 10.20 0.77 -2.95
CA LYS A 86 8.78 0.99 -3.25
C LYS A 86 7.98 1.25 -1.98
N ALA A 87 8.19 0.45 -0.93
CA ALA A 87 7.51 0.61 0.35
C ALA A 87 7.83 1.96 1.01
N LYS A 88 9.10 2.40 0.97
CA LYS A 88 9.49 3.76 1.41
C LYS A 88 8.82 4.86 0.61
N GLY A 89 8.76 4.71 -0.71
CA GLY A 89 8.07 5.68 -1.57
C GLY A 89 6.58 5.82 -1.22
N ILE A 90 5.89 4.69 -1.03
CA ILE A 90 4.48 4.68 -0.58
C ILE A 90 4.37 5.37 0.78
N ALA A 91 5.22 5.00 1.75
CA ALA A 91 5.20 5.60 3.08
C ALA A 91 5.37 7.13 3.05
N GLU A 92 6.26 7.64 2.19
CA GLU A 92 6.41 9.08 2.00
C GLU A 92 5.15 9.74 1.43
N VAL A 93 4.47 9.09 0.47
CA VAL A 93 3.21 9.61 -0.09
C VAL A 93 2.12 9.64 0.98
N LEU A 94 1.93 8.56 1.74
CA LEU A 94 0.91 8.49 2.79
C LEU A 94 1.13 9.54 3.88
N ARG A 95 2.39 9.76 4.29
CA ARG A 95 2.75 10.81 5.25
C ARG A 95 2.48 12.22 4.70
N ARG A 96 2.72 12.46 3.40
CA ARG A 96 2.46 13.78 2.78
C ARG A 96 0.97 14.09 2.66
N GLN A 97 0.15 13.06 2.52
CA GLN A 97 -1.30 13.17 2.45
C GLN A 97 -1.96 13.22 3.84
N ASP A 98 -1.18 13.11 4.93
CA ASP A 98 -1.66 13.14 6.32
C ASP A 98 -2.78 12.11 6.60
N MET A 99 -2.68 10.93 5.96
CA MET A 99 -3.75 9.93 5.96
C MET A 99 -3.76 9.05 7.22
N PHE A 100 -2.59 8.87 7.81
CA PHE A 100 -2.35 7.97 8.94
C PHE A 100 -1.52 8.72 9.98
N ASP A 101 -1.81 8.46 11.26
CA ASP A 101 -1.12 9.06 12.39
C ASP A 101 0.35 8.58 12.45
N GLU A 102 0.57 7.30 12.18
CA GLU A 102 1.89 6.69 12.08
C GLU A 102 2.00 5.83 10.82
N VAL A 103 3.19 5.84 10.19
CA VAL A 103 3.50 5.03 9.01
C VAL A 103 4.91 4.50 9.16
N SER A 104 5.07 3.18 9.15
CA SER A 104 6.33 2.46 9.31
C SER A 104 6.51 1.45 8.17
N VAL A 105 7.76 1.18 7.79
CA VAL A 105 8.11 0.26 6.69
C VAL A 105 8.87 -0.91 7.29
N GLU A 106 8.29 -2.09 7.19
CA GLU A 106 8.83 -3.30 7.81
C GLU A 106 9.17 -4.34 6.73
N PRO A 107 10.27 -5.09 6.92
CA PRO A 107 10.52 -6.25 6.08
C PRO A 107 9.55 -7.37 6.44
N ARG A 108 8.98 -8.04 5.43
CA ARG A 108 8.35 -9.35 5.59
C ARG A 108 9.44 -10.32 5.99
N GLU A 109 9.46 -10.75 7.25
CA GLU A 109 10.29 -11.87 7.64
C GLU A 109 9.83 -13.08 6.83
N GLY A 110 10.72 -13.60 5.97
CA GLY A 110 10.65 -15.03 5.69
C GLY A 110 10.83 -15.71 7.03
N SER A 111 10.06 -16.76 7.31
CA SER A 111 10.19 -17.57 8.51
C SER A 111 11.62 -18.13 8.60
N ASP A 112 12.57 -17.34 9.09
CA ASP A 112 13.84 -17.79 9.62
C ASP A 112 13.54 -18.17 11.08
N GLU A 113 12.77 -19.26 11.24
CA GLU A 113 12.85 -20.08 12.44
C GLU A 113 14.25 -20.72 12.44
N ASP A 114 15.13 -20.22 13.30
CA ASP A 114 16.38 -20.90 13.72
C ASP A 114 16.21 -21.42 15.16
#